data_AF-A0A2A5QPZ3-F1
#
_entry.id   AF-A0A2A5QPZ3-F1
#
_cell.length_a   1.000
_cell.length_b   1.000
_cell.length_c   1.000
_cell.angle_alpha   90.00
_cell.angle_beta   90.00
_cell.angle_gamma   90.00
#
_symmetry.space_group_name_H-M   'P 1'
#
loop_
_entity.id
_entity.type
_entity.pdbx_description
1 polymer ?
#
loop_
_entity_poly.entity_id
_entity_poly.type
_entity_poly.pdbx_seq_one_letter_code
_entity_poly.pdbx_strand_id
1 'polypeptide(L)'
;MADTEPAPDSETADAGDPTLEELVADNPEEVARFLERIDVVNDLLDTADLATAAMDDRMVQDLSGTATNLGAAADGLATDEVAALGEATGENADDLADAIEALARLQRSGTLDDLVAIADVAALGSSAMDDGMVTKLAATGTSLGEVADTAADDDVARTLEAVLGAVGEAGAEPTKPIGVRGLVRALRDLDVRRGLGFVIAVARKTGRRLRKR
;
A
#
# COMPACT_ATOMS: atom_id res chain seq x y z
N MET A 1 -101.03 -57.99 27.73
CA MET A 1 -101.26 -56.66 27.12
C MET A 1 -100.48 -55.71 28.01
N ALA A 2 -99.22 -55.39 27.68
CA ALA A 2 -98.81 -54.26 26.82
C ALA A 2 -99.52 -52.98 27.29
N ASP A 3 -98.88 -51.95 27.84
CA ASP A 3 -97.58 -51.36 27.52
C ASP A 3 -96.84 -50.84 28.76
N THR A 4 -95.52 -50.81 28.62
CA THR A 4 -94.50 -50.35 29.57
C THR A 4 -94.03 -48.96 29.14
N GLU A 5 -94.07 -47.97 30.04
CA GLU A 5 -93.01 -46.96 30.27
C GLU A 5 -93.38 -46.16 31.54
N PRO A 6 -92.40 -45.70 32.35
CA PRO A 6 -91.38 -44.77 31.90
C PRO A 6 -89.93 -45.13 32.27
N ALA A 7 -89.03 -44.63 31.41
CA ALA A 7 -87.65 -44.19 31.61
C ALA A 7 -86.90 -44.61 32.89
N PRO A 8 -85.73 -45.26 32.76
CA PRO A 8 -84.71 -45.17 33.79
C PRO A 8 -84.05 -43.78 33.71
N ASP A 9 -84.13 -43.05 34.82
CA ASP A 9 -83.28 -41.91 35.11
C ASP A 9 -81.82 -42.31 34.91
N SER A 10 -81.19 -41.70 33.91
CA SER A 10 -79.75 -41.75 33.72
C SER A 10 -79.08 -40.96 34.85
N GLU A 11 -78.93 -41.57 36.03
CA GLU A 11 -77.89 -41.20 37.00
C GLU A 11 -76.53 -41.58 36.40
N THR A 12 -76.13 -40.86 35.36
CA THR A 12 -74.73 -40.73 35.00
C THR A 12 -74.20 -39.68 35.95
N ALA A 13 -73.49 -40.15 36.98
CA ALA A 13 -72.68 -39.32 37.84
C ALA A 13 -71.78 -38.43 36.96
N ASP A 14 -72.10 -37.15 36.92
CA ASP A 14 -71.18 -36.10 36.51
C ASP A 14 -70.09 -36.07 37.59
N ALA A 15 -69.08 -36.93 37.44
CA ALA A 15 -67.78 -36.70 38.06
C ALA A 15 -67.19 -35.49 37.34
N GLY A 16 -67.79 -34.34 37.64
CA GLY A 16 -67.56 -33.09 36.96
C GLY A 16 -66.09 -32.76 37.03
N ASP A 17 -65.56 -32.26 35.93
CA ASP A 17 -64.30 -31.54 35.97
C ASP A 17 -64.33 -30.60 37.18
N PRO A 18 -63.27 -30.61 38.03
CA PRO A 18 -63.29 -29.85 39.26
C PRO A 18 -63.70 -28.43 38.93
N THR A 19 -64.72 -27.96 39.65
CA THR A 19 -65.31 -26.66 39.34
C THR A 19 -64.25 -25.59 39.50
N LEU A 20 -64.35 -24.48 38.74
CA LEU A 20 -63.37 -23.40 38.82
C LEU A 20 -63.20 -22.91 40.27
N GLU A 21 -64.28 -22.93 41.05
CA GLU A 21 -64.28 -22.65 42.49
C GLU A 21 -63.48 -23.66 43.32
N GLU A 22 -63.56 -24.96 43.05
CA GLU A 22 -62.73 -25.97 43.72
C GLU A 22 -61.24 -25.79 43.37
N LEU A 23 -60.92 -25.57 42.10
CA LEU A 23 -59.53 -25.35 41.65
C LEU A 23 -58.91 -24.08 42.27
N VAL A 24 -59.71 -23.02 42.42
CA VAL A 24 -59.30 -21.77 43.07
C VAL A 24 -59.16 -21.95 44.59
N ALA A 25 -60.05 -22.71 45.22
CA ALA A 25 -59.98 -22.99 46.65
C ALA A 25 -58.72 -23.80 47.02
N ASP A 26 -58.31 -24.73 46.15
CA ASP A 26 -57.13 -25.55 46.34
C ASP A 26 -55.81 -24.79 46.08
N ASN A 27 -55.82 -23.78 45.20
CA ASN A 27 -54.60 -23.07 44.77
C ASN A 27 -54.75 -21.54 44.72
N PRO A 28 -55.13 -20.88 45.85
CA PRO A 28 -55.44 -19.45 45.86
C PRO A 28 -54.23 -18.56 45.55
N GLU A 29 -53.03 -18.98 45.98
CA GLU A 29 -51.78 -18.23 45.79
C GLU A 29 -51.33 -18.22 44.32
N GLU A 30 -51.60 -19.31 43.59
CA GLU A 30 -51.23 -19.45 42.19
C GLU A 30 -52.18 -18.65 41.28
N VAL A 31 -53.47 -18.65 41.62
CA VAL A 31 -54.47 -17.81 40.97
C VAL A 31 -54.17 -16.32 41.20
N ALA A 32 -53.82 -15.92 42.43
CA ALA A 32 -53.45 -14.53 42.72
C ALA A 32 -52.24 -14.07 41.89
N ARG A 33 -51.21 -14.91 41.78
CA ARG A 33 -50.00 -14.63 40.98
C ARG A 33 -50.30 -14.56 39.48
N PHE A 34 -51.23 -15.36 38.99
CA PHE A 34 -51.69 -15.32 37.61
C PHE A 34 -52.48 -14.04 37.30
N LEU A 35 -53.36 -13.63 38.21
CA LEU A 35 -54.10 -12.37 38.08
C LEU A 35 -53.17 -11.15 38.10
N GLU A 36 -52.17 -11.14 38.98
CA GLU A 36 -51.13 -10.10 39.01
C GLU A 36 -50.32 -10.06 37.69
N ARG A 37 -50.05 -11.23 37.08
CA ARG A 37 -49.44 -11.29 35.75
C ARG A 37 -50.35 -10.71 34.67
N ILE A 38 -51.65 -10.99 34.73
CA ILE A 38 -52.63 -10.46 33.77
C ILE A 38 -52.76 -8.94 33.91
N ASP A 39 -52.74 -8.42 35.13
CA ASP A 39 -52.83 -6.98 35.40
C ASP A 39 -51.64 -6.23 34.77
N VAL A 40 -50.42 -6.74 34.95
CA VAL A 40 -49.22 -6.21 34.30
C VAL A 40 -49.30 -6.27 32.77
N VAL A 41 -49.93 -7.31 32.21
CA VAL A 41 -50.14 -7.41 30.76
C VAL A 41 -51.18 -6.40 30.27
N ASN A 42 -52.26 -6.18 31.00
CA ASN A 42 -53.24 -5.14 30.67
C ASN A 42 -52.63 -3.75 30.73
N ASP A 43 -51.84 -3.44 31.77
CA ASP A 43 -51.12 -2.17 31.86
C ASP A 43 -50.15 -1.96 30.68
N LEU A 44 -49.49 -3.04 30.22
CA LEU A 44 -48.62 -3.00 29.04
C LEU A 44 -49.42 -2.74 27.76
N LEU A 45 -50.58 -3.38 27.61
CA LEU A 45 -51.46 -3.18 26.45
C LEU A 45 -52.02 -1.76 26.42
N ASP A 46 -52.46 -1.23 27.57
CA ASP A 46 -52.91 0.16 27.69
C ASP A 46 -51.78 1.15 27.37
N THR A 47 -50.56 0.86 27.80
CA THR A 47 -49.37 1.67 27.47
C THR A 47 -49.02 1.57 25.99
N ALA A 48 -49.15 0.39 25.37
CA ALA A 48 -48.91 0.18 23.95
C ALA A 48 -49.97 0.88 23.09
N ASP A 49 -51.23 0.87 23.51
CA ASP A 49 -52.32 1.61 22.89
C ASP A 49 -52.09 3.12 23.02
N LEU A 50 -51.64 3.59 24.19
CA LEU A 50 -51.27 5.00 24.38
C LEU A 50 -50.06 5.40 23.52
N ALA A 51 -49.05 4.54 23.41
CA ALA A 51 -47.90 4.76 22.54
C ALA A 51 -48.31 4.79 21.06
N THR A 52 -49.21 3.90 20.64
CA THR A 52 -49.76 3.84 19.28
C THR A 52 -50.62 5.06 18.98
N ALA A 53 -51.44 5.50 19.95
CA ALA A 53 -52.26 6.70 19.82
C ALA A 53 -51.41 7.99 19.82
N ALA A 54 -50.24 7.97 20.46
CA ALA A 54 -49.27 9.07 20.43
C ALA A 54 -48.36 9.05 19.19
N MET A 55 -48.38 7.99 18.38
CA MET A 55 -47.67 7.97 17.11
C MET A 55 -48.44 8.78 16.05
N ASP A 56 -47.98 10.00 15.84
CA ASP A 56 -48.43 10.85 14.74
C ASP A 56 -48.07 10.26 13.36
N ASP A 57 -48.87 10.58 12.34
CA ASP A 57 -48.67 10.17 10.94
C ASP A 57 -47.24 10.45 10.41
N ARG A 58 -46.62 11.53 10.89
CA ARG A 58 -45.25 11.90 10.53
C ARG A 58 -44.23 10.86 11.02
N MET A 59 -44.38 10.38 12.26
CA MET A 59 -43.48 9.36 12.82
C MET A 59 -43.62 8.03 12.09
N VAL A 60 -44.84 7.66 11.70
CA VAL A 60 -45.09 6.47 10.87
C VAL A 60 -44.42 6.58 9.50
N GLN A 61 -44.51 7.77 8.87
CA GLN A 61 -43.90 8.02 7.57
C GLN A 61 -42.36 8.01 7.64
N ASP A 62 -41.77 8.57 8.69
CA ASP A 62 -40.32 8.55 8.92
C ASP A 62 -39.81 7.13 9.19
N LEU A 63 -40.56 6.34 9.96
CA LEU A 63 -40.26 4.93 10.20
C LEU A 63 -40.34 4.11 8.90
N SER A 64 -41.38 4.32 8.09
CA SER A 64 -41.52 3.68 6.79
C SER A 64 -40.39 4.07 5.84
N GLY A 65 -40.00 5.35 5.81
CA GLY A 65 -38.88 5.82 5.00
C GLY A 65 -37.55 5.20 5.44
N THR A 66 -37.34 5.08 6.75
CA THR A 66 -36.17 4.40 7.32
C THR A 66 -36.17 2.91 6.98
N ALA A 67 -37.31 2.23 7.08
CA ALA A 67 -37.45 0.83 6.72
C ALA A 67 -37.21 0.58 5.22
N THR A 68 -37.70 1.45 4.35
CA THR A 68 -37.43 1.38 2.90
C THR A 68 -35.96 1.63 2.59
N ASN A 69 -35.34 2.65 3.20
CA ASN A 69 -33.92 2.93 3.02
C ASN A 69 -33.03 1.79 3.55
N LEU A 70 -33.39 1.20 4.68
CA LEU A 70 -32.70 0.03 5.23
C LEU A 70 -32.87 -1.19 4.32
N GLY A 71 -34.08 -1.43 3.81
CA GLY A 71 -34.33 -2.50 2.83
C GLY A 71 -33.54 -2.32 1.55
N ALA A 72 -33.47 -1.09 1.02
CA ALA A 72 -32.66 -0.76 -0.15
C ALA A 72 -31.15 -0.91 0.12
N ALA A 73 -30.67 -0.54 1.31
CA ALA A 73 -29.28 -0.74 1.70
C ALA A 73 -28.94 -2.23 1.88
N ALA A 74 -29.86 -3.02 2.44
CA ALA A 74 -29.71 -4.47 2.57
C ALA A 74 -29.67 -5.16 1.19
N ASP A 75 -30.52 -4.73 0.26
CA ASP A 75 -30.51 -5.22 -1.13
C ASP A 75 -29.20 -4.87 -1.84
N GLY A 76 -28.68 -3.65 -1.65
CA GLY A 76 -27.38 -3.23 -2.19
C GLY A 76 -26.19 -4.03 -1.64
N LEU A 77 -26.26 -4.49 -0.39
CA LEU A 77 -25.24 -5.35 0.23
C LEU A 77 -25.39 -6.83 -0.12
N ALA A 78 -26.57 -7.26 -0.56
CA ALA A 78 -26.86 -8.64 -0.95
C ALA A 78 -26.55 -8.94 -2.44
N THR A 79 -25.84 -8.03 -3.10
CA THR A 79 -25.42 -8.19 -4.49
C THR A 79 -24.31 -9.22 -4.64
N ASP A 80 -24.28 -9.90 -5.78
CA ASP A 80 -23.27 -10.92 -6.09
C ASP A 80 -21.85 -10.32 -6.08
N GLU A 81 -21.70 -9.05 -6.48
CA GLU A 81 -20.43 -8.32 -6.43
C GLU A 81 -19.92 -8.11 -5.00
N VAL A 82 -20.82 -7.78 -4.06
CA VAL A 82 -20.45 -7.59 -2.65
C VAL A 82 -20.15 -8.94 -1.99
N ALA A 83 -20.88 -10.00 -2.35
CA ALA A 83 -20.59 -11.35 -1.91
C ALA A 83 -19.21 -11.82 -2.41
N ALA A 84 -18.91 -11.63 -3.70
CA ALA A 84 -17.61 -11.97 -4.28
C ALA A 84 -16.47 -11.12 -3.69
N LEU A 85 -16.70 -9.83 -3.42
CA LEU A 85 -15.74 -8.98 -2.74
C LEU A 85 -15.53 -9.43 -1.29
N GLY A 86 -16.58 -9.83 -0.59
CA GLY A 86 -16.53 -10.38 0.77
C GLY A 86 -15.78 -11.70 0.83
N GLU A 87 -15.98 -12.58 -0.16
CA GLU A 87 -15.24 -13.84 -0.30
C GLU A 87 -13.77 -13.56 -0.60
N ALA A 88 -13.45 -12.72 -1.58
CA ALA A 88 -12.07 -12.33 -1.89
C ALA A 88 -11.40 -11.60 -0.71
N THR A 89 -12.12 -10.74 0.00
CA THR A 89 -11.60 -10.05 1.20
C THR A 89 -11.42 -11.03 2.36
N GLY A 90 -12.31 -12.01 2.52
CA GLY A 90 -12.24 -13.05 3.54
C GLY A 90 -11.09 -14.01 3.29
N GLU A 91 -10.90 -14.47 2.05
CA GLU A 91 -9.79 -15.32 1.63
C GLU A 91 -8.43 -14.66 1.88
N ASN A 92 -8.35 -13.33 1.76
CA ASN A 92 -7.13 -12.55 1.99
C ASN A 92 -7.15 -11.80 3.34
N ALA A 93 -8.07 -12.11 4.26
CA ALA A 93 -8.30 -11.30 5.45
C ALA A 93 -7.08 -11.28 6.37
N ASP A 94 -6.42 -12.43 6.55
CA ASP A 94 -5.23 -12.55 7.38
C ASP A 94 -4.06 -11.77 6.78
N ASP A 95 -3.82 -11.92 5.47
CA ASP A 95 -2.76 -11.18 4.75
C ASP A 95 -3.00 -9.66 4.79
N LEU A 96 -4.26 -9.22 4.69
CA LEU A 96 -4.64 -7.82 4.75
C LEU A 96 -4.45 -7.26 6.17
N ALA A 97 -4.78 -8.04 7.20
CA ALA A 97 -4.55 -7.66 8.59
C ALA A 97 -3.05 -7.51 8.89
N ASP A 98 -2.23 -8.46 8.42
CA ASP A 98 -0.78 -8.40 8.54
C ASP A 98 -0.19 -7.19 7.80
N ALA A 99 -0.69 -6.88 6.60
CA ALA A 99 -0.27 -5.71 5.83
C ALA A 99 -0.64 -4.40 6.53
N ILE A 100 -1.85 -4.29 7.08
CA ILE A 100 -2.30 -3.12 7.86
C ILE A 100 -1.47 -2.98 9.12
N GLU A 101 -1.15 -4.07 9.82
CA GLU A 101 -0.31 -4.01 11.01
C GLU A 101 1.14 -3.62 10.65
N ALA A 102 1.68 -4.13 9.55
CA ALA A 102 2.98 -3.69 9.04
C ALA A 102 2.97 -2.18 8.73
N LEU A 103 1.94 -1.67 8.05
CA LEU A 103 1.77 -0.23 7.79
C LEU A 103 1.63 0.57 9.09
N ALA A 104 0.87 0.08 10.07
CA ALA A 104 0.73 0.73 11.37
C ALA A 104 2.06 0.77 12.14
N ARG A 105 2.87 -0.29 12.04
CA ARG A 105 4.23 -0.32 12.61
C ARG A 105 5.14 0.70 11.92
N LEU A 106 5.11 0.77 10.58
CA LEU A 106 5.87 1.74 9.78
C LEU A 106 5.47 3.19 10.09
N GLN A 107 4.17 3.46 10.27
CA GLN A 107 3.68 4.78 10.68
C GLN A 107 4.14 5.13 12.09
N ARG A 108 4.02 4.18 13.04
CA ARG A 108 4.42 4.40 14.44
C ARG A 108 5.92 4.58 14.62
N SER A 109 6.74 3.95 13.78
CA SER A 109 8.19 4.16 13.78
C SER A 109 8.62 5.43 13.04
N GLY A 110 7.71 6.13 12.36
CA GLY A 110 8.02 7.29 11.51
C GLY A 110 8.64 6.93 10.16
N THR A 111 8.82 5.63 9.88
CA THR A 111 9.45 5.16 8.64
C THR A 111 8.57 5.44 7.41
N LEU A 112 7.25 5.50 7.57
CA LEU A 112 6.37 5.89 6.48
C LEU A 112 6.61 7.36 6.06
N ASP A 113 6.83 8.26 7.03
CA ASP A 113 7.18 9.66 6.75
C ASP A 113 8.56 9.77 6.08
N ASP A 114 9.54 8.96 6.51
CA ASP A 114 10.84 8.90 5.86
C ASP A 114 10.75 8.41 4.39
N LEU A 115 9.89 7.41 4.11
CA LEU A 115 9.66 6.89 2.77
C LEU A 115 9.02 7.95 1.86
N VAL A 116 8.05 8.71 2.39
CA VAL A 116 7.44 9.84 1.66
C VAL A 116 8.48 10.92 1.39
N ALA A 117 9.32 11.27 2.37
CA ALA A 117 10.39 12.24 2.20
C ALA A 117 11.41 11.79 1.13
N ILE A 118 11.77 10.50 1.10
CA ILE A 118 12.63 9.93 0.04
C ILE A 118 11.94 10.00 -1.32
N ALA A 119 10.65 9.69 -1.40
CA ALA A 119 9.89 9.79 -2.64
C ALA A 119 9.83 11.23 -3.17
N ASP A 120 9.67 12.22 -2.29
CA ASP A 120 9.71 13.63 -2.64
C ASP A 120 11.10 14.07 -3.14
N VAL A 121 12.17 13.65 -2.45
CA VAL A 121 13.55 13.90 -2.89
C VAL A 121 13.83 13.22 -4.24
N ALA A 122 13.32 12.01 -4.44
CA ALA A 122 13.44 11.29 -5.71
C ALA A 122 12.65 11.98 -6.83
N ALA A 123 11.46 12.50 -6.54
CA ALA A 123 10.66 13.28 -7.49
C ALA A 123 11.31 14.63 -7.84
N LEU A 124 11.93 15.30 -6.86
CA LEU A 124 12.75 16.50 -7.08
C LEU A 124 14.00 16.19 -7.89
N GLY A 125 14.68 15.06 -7.60
CA GLY A 125 15.82 14.58 -8.36
C GLY A 125 15.46 14.22 -9.80
N SER A 126 14.32 13.54 -10.00
CA SER A 126 13.78 13.21 -11.31
C SER A 126 13.34 14.44 -12.08
N SER A 127 12.76 15.44 -11.41
CA SER A 127 12.40 16.72 -12.05
C SER A 127 13.63 17.55 -12.38
N ALA A 128 14.68 17.51 -11.54
CA ALA A 128 15.95 18.18 -11.83
C ALA A 128 16.76 17.47 -12.93
N MET A 129 16.50 16.18 -13.16
CA MET A 129 16.93 15.43 -14.35
C MET A 129 16.02 15.76 -15.53
N ASP A 130 15.93 17.04 -15.88
CA ASP A 130 15.26 17.47 -17.11
C ASP A 130 15.89 16.82 -18.35
N ASP A 131 15.13 16.73 -19.44
CA ASP A 131 15.61 16.27 -20.76
C ASP A 131 16.88 17.00 -21.22
N GLY A 132 17.10 18.24 -20.75
CA GLY A 132 18.32 19.00 -20.98
C GLY A 132 19.55 18.41 -20.30
N MET A 133 19.43 17.86 -19.10
CA MET A 133 20.52 17.14 -18.41
C MET A 133 20.76 15.78 -19.04
N VAL A 134 19.70 15.07 -19.44
CA VAL A 134 19.81 13.80 -20.20
C VAL A 134 20.55 14.02 -21.52
N THR A 135 20.22 15.07 -22.26
CA THR A 135 20.89 15.42 -23.53
C THR A 135 22.35 15.78 -23.30
N LYS A 136 22.67 16.53 -22.24
CA LYS A 136 24.07 16.87 -21.90
C LYS A 136 24.86 15.64 -21.45
N LEU A 137 24.24 14.74 -20.69
CA LEU A 137 24.87 13.49 -20.26
C LEU A 137 25.09 12.56 -21.46
N ALA A 138 24.11 12.43 -22.36
CA ALA A 138 24.25 11.70 -23.61
C ALA A 138 25.37 12.29 -24.47
N ALA A 139 25.41 13.62 -24.64
CA ALA A 139 26.48 14.30 -25.37
C ALA A 139 27.85 14.10 -24.71
N THR A 140 27.92 14.14 -23.38
CA THR A 140 29.15 13.87 -22.64
C THR A 140 29.57 12.41 -22.80
N GLY A 141 28.62 11.46 -22.73
CA GLY A 141 28.84 10.03 -22.96
C GLY A 141 29.33 9.74 -24.37
N THR A 142 28.77 10.38 -25.39
CA THR A 142 29.26 10.31 -26.77
C THR A 142 30.68 10.88 -26.87
N SER A 143 30.94 12.05 -26.29
CA SER A 143 32.27 12.65 -26.32
C SER A 143 33.33 11.81 -25.60
N LEU A 144 32.96 11.16 -24.48
CA LEU A 144 33.82 10.26 -23.73
C LEU A 144 34.02 8.94 -24.48
N GLY A 145 32.97 8.43 -25.14
CA GLY A 145 33.04 7.27 -26.02
C GLY A 145 33.98 7.49 -27.22
N GLU A 146 33.94 8.65 -27.85
CA GLU A 146 34.87 9.02 -28.93
C GLU A 146 36.33 9.11 -28.45
N VAL A 147 36.55 9.62 -27.23
CA VAL A 147 37.88 9.64 -26.61
C VAL A 147 38.34 8.23 -26.26
N ALA A 148 37.46 7.39 -25.72
CA ALA A 148 37.76 6.00 -25.40
C ALA A 148 38.08 5.17 -26.65
N ASP A 149 37.34 5.36 -27.74
CA ASP A 149 37.59 4.71 -29.03
C ASP A 149 38.94 5.15 -29.62
N THR A 150 39.24 6.45 -29.55
CA THR A 150 40.56 6.98 -29.96
C THR A 150 41.70 6.44 -29.10
N ALA A 151 41.46 6.21 -27.81
CA ALA A 151 42.46 5.65 -26.90
C ALA A 151 42.62 4.13 -27.05
N ALA A 152 41.57 3.43 -27.50
CA ALA A 152 41.56 2.00 -27.78
C ALA A 152 42.22 1.65 -29.14
N ASP A 153 42.44 2.64 -30.01
CA ASP A 153 43.23 2.46 -31.23
C ASP A 153 44.62 1.89 -30.91
N ASP A 154 45.00 0.79 -31.55
CA ASP A 154 46.23 0.04 -31.26
C ASP A 154 47.51 0.89 -31.38
N ASP A 155 47.55 1.87 -32.30
CA ASP A 155 48.71 2.75 -32.46
C ASP A 155 48.77 3.79 -31.33
N VAL A 156 47.63 4.32 -30.92
CA VAL A 156 47.51 5.26 -29.79
C VAL A 156 47.84 4.56 -28.48
N ALA A 157 47.24 3.40 -28.22
CA ALA A 157 47.46 2.59 -27.03
C ALA A 157 48.93 2.24 -26.84
N ARG A 158 49.60 1.71 -27.89
CA ARG A 158 51.04 1.39 -27.86
C ARG A 158 51.92 2.61 -27.62
N THR A 159 51.57 3.75 -28.22
CA THR A 159 52.32 5.00 -28.01
C THR A 159 52.18 5.51 -26.58
N LEU A 160 50.96 5.43 -26.00
CA LEU A 160 50.69 5.82 -24.62
C LEU A 160 51.39 4.90 -23.62
N GLU A 161 51.36 3.59 -23.85
CA GLU A 161 52.08 2.60 -23.03
C GLU A 161 53.58 2.88 -23.02
N ALA A 162 54.18 3.16 -24.18
CA ALA A 162 55.61 3.50 -24.27
C ALA A 162 55.96 4.79 -23.50
N VAL A 163 55.11 5.82 -23.58
CA VAL A 163 55.32 7.09 -22.85
C VAL A 163 55.15 6.89 -21.34
N LEU A 164 54.11 6.18 -20.91
CA LEU A 164 53.84 5.92 -19.50
C LEU A 164 54.92 5.02 -18.88
N GLY A 165 55.38 4.00 -19.60
CA GLY A 165 56.52 3.17 -19.23
C GLY A 165 57.79 4.01 -19.04
N ALA A 166 58.11 4.86 -20.03
CA ALA A 166 59.27 5.76 -19.94
C ALA A 166 59.18 6.77 -18.76
N VAL A 167 57.97 7.25 -18.43
CA VAL A 167 57.75 8.11 -17.26
C VAL A 167 57.93 7.34 -15.95
N GLY A 168 57.43 6.10 -15.88
CA GLY A 168 57.61 5.23 -14.72
C GLY A 168 59.08 4.90 -14.46
N GLU A 169 59.82 4.56 -15.52
CA GLU A 169 61.26 4.32 -15.47
C GLU A 169 62.03 5.57 -15.04
N ALA A 170 61.73 6.73 -15.65
CA ALA A 170 62.38 8.00 -15.31
C ALA A 170 62.09 8.46 -13.86
N GLY A 171 60.93 8.12 -13.31
CA GLY A 171 60.55 8.43 -11.93
C GLY A 171 61.18 7.51 -10.88
N ALA A 172 61.58 6.30 -11.27
CA ALA A 172 62.22 5.32 -10.37
C ALA A 172 63.69 5.63 -10.10
N GLU A 173 64.35 6.40 -10.98
CA GLU A 173 65.76 6.76 -10.86
C GLU A 173 65.95 8.12 -10.14
N PRO A 174 66.83 8.23 -9.14
CA PRO A 174 67.14 9.50 -8.51
C PRO A 174 67.81 10.46 -9.51
N THR A 175 67.12 11.54 -9.84
CA THR A 175 67.61 12.53 -10.82
C THR A 175 68.79 13.32 -10.26
N LYS A 176 69.91 13.33 -10.99
CA LYS A 176 71.08 14.14 -10.66
C LYS A 176 70.96 15.53 -11.29
N PRO A 177 71.31 16.61 -10.59
CA PRO A 177 71.31 17.96 -11.18
C PRO A 177 72.25 18.00 -12.39
N ILE A 178 71.72 18.36 -13.56
CA ILE A 178 72.53 18.55 -14.77
C ILE A 178 73.07 19.98 -14.85
N GLY A 179 74.39 20.13 -14.94
CA GLY A 179 75.02 21.42 -15.22
C GLY A 179 74.92 21.81 -16.71
N VAL A 180 75.28 23.05 -17.04
CA VAL A 180 75.22 23.61 -18.42
C VAL A 180 75.92 22.72 -19.46
N ARG A 181 77.09 22.14 -19.13
CA ARG A 181 77.80 21.20 -20.01
C ARG A 181 77.05 19.87 -20.18
N GLY A 182 76.38 19.40 -19.13
CA GLY A 182 75.54 18.20 -19.14
C GLY A 182 74.34 18.37 -20.06
N LEU A 183 73.70 19.54 -20.04
CA LEU A 183 72.60 19.89 -20.94
C LEU A 183 73.01 19.87 -22.42
N VAL A 184 74.15 20.49 -22.77
CA VAL A 184 74.66 20.48 -24.15
C VAL A 184 74.99 19.05 -24.61
N ARG A 185 75.51 18.21 -23.70
CA ARG A 185 75.79 16.81 -24.00
C ARG A 185 74.50 15.99 -24.16
N ALA A 186 73.48 16.23 -23.33
CA ALA A 186 72.16 15.61 -23.46
C ALA A 186 71.50 15.97 -24.80
N LEU A 187 71.59 17.22 -25.25
CA LEU A 187 71.09 17.63 -26.57
C LEU A 187 71.82 16.97 -27.76
N ARG A 188 72.99 16.38 -27.52
CA ARG A 188 73.74 15.61 -28.53
C ARG A 188 73.44 14.12 -28.50
N ASP A 189 72.78 13.65 -27.44
CA ASP A 189 72.36 12.27 -27.30
C ASP A 189 71.29 11.90 -28.33
N LEU A 190 71.38 10.68 -28.88
CA LEU A 190 70.51 10.22 -29.94
C LEU A 190 69.06 10.03 -29.46
N ASP A 191 68.88 9.49 -28.26
CA ASP A 191 67.57 9.17 -27.72
C ASP A 191 66.85 10.43 -27.22
N VAL A 192 67.60 11.37 -26.65
CA VAL A 192 67.09 12.72 -26.33
C VAL A 192 66.60 13.44 -27.60
N ARG A 193 67.36 13.37 -28.70
CA ARG A 193 66.95 13.97 -29.98
C ARG A 193 65.69 13.32 -30.56
N ARG A 194 65.56 12.00 -30.46
CA ARG A 194 64.36 11.25 -30.90
C ARG A 194 63.13 11.67 -30.08
N GLY A 195 63.25 11.71 -28.76
CA GLY A 195 62.17 12.16 -27.87
C GLY A 195 61.75 13.60 -28.16
N LEU A 196 62.71 14.52 -28.32
CA LEU A 196 62.43 15.91 -28.67
C LEU A 196 61.75 16.03 -30.05
N GLY A 197 62.17 15.20 -31.02
CA GLY A 197 61.55 15.12 -32.34
C GLY A 197 60.08 14.70 -32.26
N PHE A 198 59.74 13.73 -31.40
CA PHE A 198 58.36 13.31 -31.14
C PHE A 198 57.52 14.45 -30.55
N VAL A 199 58.03 15.13 -29.50
CA VAL A 199 57.32 16.26 -28.86
C VAL A 199 57.04 17.39 -29.87
N ILE A 200 58.01 17.75 -30.70
CA ILE A 200 57.84 18.76 -31.75
C ILE A 200 56.82 18.30 -32.80
N ALA A 201 56.82 17.02 -33.17
CA ALA A 201 55.86 16.47 -34.13
C ALA A 201 54.42 16.50 -33.59
N VAL A 202 54.21 16.19 -32.30
CA VAL A 202 52.92 16.32 -31.61
C VAL A 202 52.47 17.78 -31.62
N ALA A 203 53.30 18.71 -31.17
CA ALA A 203 52.99 20.14 -31.16
C ALA A 203 52.60 20.66 -32.55
N ARG A 204 53.34 20.26 -33.60
CA ARG A 204 53.05 20.62 -34.99
C ARG A 204 51.74 20.02 -35.51
N LYS A 205 51.37 18.81 -35.09
CA LYS A 205 50.09 18.18 -35.47
C LYS A 205 48.92 18.87 -34.75
N THR A 206 49.06 19.17 -33.47
CA THR A 206 48.04 19.88 -32.67
C THR A 206 47.77 21.29 -33.21
N GLY A 207 48.82 22.09 -33.45
CA GLY A 207 48.66 23.43 -34.03
C GLY A 207 47.99 23.42 -35.40
N ARG A 208 48.24 22.39 -36.23
CA ARG A 208 47.54 22.21 -37.51
C ARG A 208 46.06 21.87 -37.36
N ARG A 209 45.67 21.09 -36.34
CA ARG A 209 44.27 20.75 -36.06
C ARG A 209 43.51 21.96 -35.51
N LEU A 210 44.10 22.70 -34.58
CA LEU A 210 43.48 23.90 -33.99
C LEU A 210 43.26 25.03 -35.00
N ARG A 211 44.13 25.17 -36.01
CA ARG A 211 43.95 26.17 -37.09
C ARG A 211 42.83 25.82 -38.08
N LYS A 212 42.41 24.54 -38.15
CA LYS A 212 41.38 24.05 -39.08
C LYS A 212 39.97 24.05 -38.47
N ARG A 213 39.86 24.37 -37.17
CA ARG A 213 38.61 24.67 -36.48
C ARG A 213 38.41 26.17 -36.46
#